data_AF-A0A2I0PBA0-F1
#
_entry.id   AF-A0A2I0PBA0-F1
#
_cell.length_a   1.000
_cell.length_b   1.000
_cell.length_c   1.000
_cell.angle_alpha   90.00
_cell.angle_beta   90.00
_cell.angle_gamma   90.00
#
_symmetry.space_group_name_H-M   'P 1'
#
loop_
_entity.id
_entity.type
_entity.pdbx_description
1 polymer ?
#
loop_
_entity_poly.entity_id
_entity_poly.type
_entity_poly.pdbx_seq_one_letter_code
_entity_poly.pdbx_strand_id
1 'polypeptide(L)'
;MKGPGQSRGNRRAEQEGRGIRHKDHAVSEVVSIVLLLAVAVVGVGLVAVTIYSQPTPEGTPQVDILVSEKDGVISLTHNGGDTLAKGSFYVLADGVRLDSPVSYPGGAGSWSLGGVLQYDVGSAPERVQVVYRSGGGATLLKSATFSGTAGAGGPDIPAGGEWVESELNISFDTIEEREAWVVDQFVTMLEGNSIYLSQNVWNNGKSDWGCSGSFEFTLNDSKTYLELATDQVTFAKNDVLRIGLTGKSAMRFFAIGHGGWHISAANVDVYKNGVLQNSGTISGGRIYDYSDFSSSVVITSSEKSVQTEYYVNNTQLINGMWSAPITLTNIKPADPTLMILDISDNDPCYFIGAVESITGYP
;
A
#
# COMPACT_ATOMS: atom_id res chain seq x y z
N MET A 1 46.08 -9.60 -127.04
CA MET A 1 47.39 -8.94 -126.81
C MET A 1 47.40 -8.35 -125.40
N LYS A 2 48.58 -8.41 -124.74
CA LYS A 2 49.07 -7.60 -123.59
C LYS A 2 48.11 -6.52 -123.08
N GLY A 3 47.85 -6.39 -121.77
CA GLY A 3 48.83 -6.41 -120.68
C GLY A 3 48.68 -5.10 -119.87
N PRO A 4 49.27 -4.99 -118.68
CA PRO A 4 48.53 -4.75 -117.43
C PRO A 4 48.84 -3.41 -116.73
N GLY A 5 48.16 -3.14 -115.61
CA GLY A 5 48.54 -2.08 -114.67
C GLY A 5 47.79 -2.15 -113.34
N GLN A 6 48.45 -2.68 -112.30
CA GLN A 6 48.03 -2.60 -110.89
C GLN A 6 48.15 -1.17 -110.34
N SER A 7 47.29 -0.79 -109.38
CA SER A 7 47.75 -0.20 -108.11
C SER A 7 46.66 -0.20 -107.02
N ARG A 8 47.14 -0.46 -105.80
CA ARG A 8 46.55 -0.47 -104.45
C ARG A 8 45.56 0.68 -104.19
N GLY A 9 44.55 0.62 -103.33
CA GLY A 9 44.18 -0.26 -102.23
C GLY A 9 43.47 0.61 -101.19
N ASN A 10 42.39 0.15 -100.55
CA ASN A 10 42.03 0.54 -99.19
C ASN A 10 40.86 -0.27 -98.63
N ARG A 11 41.08 -0.82 -97.45
CA ARG A 11 40.09 -1.52 -96.62
C ARG A 11 39.11 -0.48 -96.05
N ARG A 12 37.82 -0.70 -96.26
CA ARG A 12 36.69 -0.13 -95.49
C ARG A 12 35.69 -1.27 -95.33
N ALA A 13 35.65 -1.88 -94.15
CA ALA A 13 34.85 -1.45 -92.99
C ALA A 13 33.45 -2.06 -93.07
N GLU A 14 33.41 -3.31 -92.62
CA GLU A 14 32.22 -4.00 -92.15
C GLU A 14 31.81 -3.31 -90.83
N GLN A 15 30.79 -2.46 -90.91
CA GLN A 15 30.19 -1.80 -89.76
C GLN A 15 28.67 -1.85 -89.92
N GLU A 16 28.08 -2.99 -89.58
CA GLU A 16 26.70 -3.03 -89.10
C GLU A 16 26.60 -4.09 -88.01
N GLY A 17 25.99 -3.72 -86.87
CA GLY A 17 25.50 -4.69 -85.89
C GLY A 17 26.20 -4.75 -84.53
N ARG A 18 26.58 -3.61 -83.93
CA ARG A 18 26.76 -3.56 -82.46
C ARG A 18 25.70 -2.67 -81.84
N GLY A 19 24.50 -3.22 -81.71
CA GLY A 19 23.44 -2.65 -80.87
C GLY A 19 23.95 -2.55 -79.44
N ILE A 20 24.03 -1.32 -78.95
CA ILE A 20 24.39 -0.97 -77.58
C ILE A 20 23.33 -1.57 -76.65
N ARG A 21 23.61 -2.74 -76.08
CA ARG A 21 22.97 -3.18 -74.84
C ARG A 21 23.83 -2.66 -73.70
N HIS A 22 23.42 -1.56 -73.07
CA HIS A 22 23.68 -1.23 -71.67
C HIS A 22 23.27 0.21 -71.41
N LYS A 23 22.17 0.40 -70.68
CA LYS A 23 21.95 1.52 -69.75
C LYS A 23 20.67 1.43 -68.90
N ASP A 24 19.90 0.34 -68.97
CA ASP A 24 18.66 0.22 -68.19
C ASP A 24 18.80 -0.53 -66.86
N HIS A 25 19.99 -1.09 -66.56
CA HIS A 25 20.20 -1.84 -65.31
C HIS A 25 20.44 -0.96 -64.07
N ALA A 26 20.93 0.27 -64.25
CA ALA A 26 21.24 1.17 -63.13
C ALA A 26 20.01 1.82 -62.49
N VAL A 27 18.91 1.97 -63.25
CA VAL A 27 17.66 2.56 -62.72
C VAL A 27 16.90 1.54 -61.88
N SER A 28 16.90 0.26 -62.29
CA SER A 28 16.20 -0.82 -61.57
C SER A 28 16.79 -1.12 -60.19
N GLU A 29 18.11 -1.01 -60.04
CA GLU A 29 18.81 -1.26 -58.77
C GLU A 29 18.46 -0.20 -57.72
N VAL A 30 18.50 1.09 -58.11
CA VAL A 30 18.17 2.20 -57.22
C VAL A 30 16.68 2.20 -56.88
N VAL A 31 15.79 1.94 -57.85
CA VAL A 31 14.34 1.86 -57.61
C VAL A 31 14.01 0.71 -56.66
N SER A 32 14.68 -0.44 -56.77
CA SER A 32 14.46 -1.60 -55.88
C SER A 32 14.85 -1.30 -54.44
N ILE A 33 16.00 -0.64 -54.22
CA ILE A 33 16.45 -0.23 -52.89
C ILE A 33 15.48 0.77 -52.26
N VAL A 34 15.03 1.77 -53.02
CA VAL A 34 14.09 2.78 -52.52
C VAL A 34 12.75 2.13 -52.16
N LEU A 35 12.28 1.18 -52.96
CA LEU A 35 11.02 0.48 -52.73
C LEU A 35 11.11 -0.46 -51.52
N LEU A 36 12.23 -1.14 -51.32
CA LEU A 36 12.47 -2.01 -50.16
C LEU A 36 12.58 -1.19 -48.85
N LEU A 37 13.25 -0.05 -48.89
CA LEU A 37 13.32 0.89 -47.75
C LEU A 37 11.94 1.44 -47.40
N ALA A 38 11.13 1.82 -48.39
CA ALA A 38 9.77 2.30 -48.17
C ALA A 38 8.91 1.23 -47.48
N VAL A 39 8.95 -0.02 -47.95
CA VAL A 39 8.22 -1.14 -47.34
C VAL A 39 8.71 -1.43 -45.93
N ALA A 40 10.03 -1.43 -45.70
CA ALA A 40 10.61 -1.67 -44.38
C ALA A 40 10.18 -0.60 -43.37
N VAL A 41 10.21 0.68 -43.76
CA VAL A 41 9.79 1.79 -42.90
C VAL A 41 8.31 1.71 -42.57
N VAL A 42 7.46 1.35 -43.54
CA VAL A 42 6.02 1.14 -43.30
C VAL A 42 5.79 -0.05 -42.36
N GLY A 43 6.52 -1.16 -42.55
CA GLY A 43 6.43 -2.33 -41.68
C GLY A 43 6.82 -2.03 -40.23
N VAL A 44 7.95 -1.36 -40.02
CA VAL A 44 8.39 -0.93 -38.68
C VAL A 44 7.40 0.08 -38.08
N GLY A 45 6.87 1.00 -38.90
CA GLY A 45 5.85 1.96 -38.48
C GLY A 45 4.57 1.28 -37.99
N LEU A 46 4.08 0.26 -38.69
CA LEU A 46 2.91 -0.52 -38.26
C LEU A 46 3.15 -1.23 -36.93
N VAL A 47 4.31 -1.89 -36.77
CA VAL A 47 4.65 -2.57 -35.51
C VAL A 47 4.73 -1.57 -34.36
N ALA A 48 5.39 -0.43 -34.57
CA ALA A 48 5.47 0.64 -33.57
C ALA A 48 4.08 1.14 -33.16
N VAL A 49 3.20 1.42 -34.13
CA VAL A 49 1.82 1.84 -33.85
C VAL A 49 1.08 0.78 -33.04
N THR A 50 1.22 -0.51 -33.34
CA THR A 50 0.53 -1.56 -32.58
C THR A 50 1.02 -1.69 -31.13
N ILE A 51 2.31 -1.47 -30.88
CA ILE A 51 2.87 -1.51 -29.52
C ILE A 51 2.47 -0.26 -28.73
N TYR A 52 2.57 0.92 -29.35
CA TYR A 52 2.30 2.19 -28.67
C TYR A 52 0.82 2.61 -28.63
N SER A 53 -0.05 1.97 -29.43
CA SER A 53 -1.50 2.22 -29.38
C SER A 53 -2.22 1.36 -28.33
N GLN A 54 -1.48 0.59 -27.54
CA GLN A 54 -2.07 -0.03 -26.36
C GLN A 54 -2.46 1.09 -25.38
N PRO A 55 -3.71 1.13 -24.89
CA PRO A 55 -4.06 2.06 -23.83
C PRO A 55 -3.09 1.84 -22.67
N THR A 56 -2.60 2.93 -22.08
CA THR A 56 -1.72 2.85 -20.91
C THR A 56 -2.36 1.92 -19.89
N PRO A 57 -1.64 0.91 -19.36
CA PRO A 57 -2.20 0.05 -18.32
C PRO A 57 -2.68 0.92 -17.16
N GLU A 58 -4.00 1.02 -16.98
CA GLU A 58 -4.56 1.61 -15.78
C GLU A 58 -4.25 0.67 -14.62
N GLY A 59 -3.55 1.19 -13.61
CA GLY A 59 -3.26 0.42 -12.41
C GLY A 59 -4.55 -0.07 -11.76
N THR A 60 -4.57 -1.35 -11.36
CA THR A 60 -5.67 -1.87 -10.55
C THR A 60 -5.73 -1.10 -9.23
N PRO A 61 -6.85 -0.44 -8.91
CA PRO A 61 -6.95 0.35 -7.69
C PRO A 61 -6.78 -0.55 -6.47
N GLN A 62 -5.96 -0.11 -5.53
CA GLN A 62 -5.76 -0.77 -4.25
C GLN A 62 -6.77 -0.21 -3.27
N VAL A 63 -7.92 -0.86 -3.11
CA VAL A 63 -9.00 -0.41 -2.21
C VAL A 63 -9.29 -1.48 -1.17
N ASP A 64 -9.46 -1.06 0.08
CA ASP A 64 -9.99 -1.92 1.14
C ASP A 64 -11.50 -1.67 1.27
N ILE A 65 -12.27 -2.74 1.24
CA ILE A 65 -13.73 -2.72 1.23
C ILE A 65 -14.22 -3.63 2.35
N LEU A 66 -14.95 -3.06 3.31
CA LEU A 66 -15.71 -3.85 4.28
C LEU A 66 -17.07 -4.17 3.70
N VAL A 67 -17.45 -5.44 3.80
CA VAL A 67 -18.74 -5.94 3.33
C VAL A 67 -19.53 -6.42 4.54
N SER A 68 -20.74 -5.90 4.70
CA SER A 68 -21.68 -6.33 5.73
C SER A 68 -23.06 -6.54 5.12
N GLU A 69 -23.85 -7.40 5.73
CA GLU A 69 -25.23 -7.64 5.37
C GLU A 69 -26.09 -7.45 6.62
N LYS A 70 -27.21 -6.77 6.44
CA LYS A 70 -28.24 -6.65 7.47
C LYS A 70 -29.61 -6.48 6.82
N ASP A 71 -30.56 -7.33 7.22
CA ASP A 71 -31.97 -7.25 6.85
C ASP A 71 -32.21 -7.19 5.32
N GLY A 72 -31.42 -7.92 4.52
CA GLY A 72 -31.52 -7.93 3.06
C GLY A 72 -30.85 -6.73 2.38
N VAL A 73 -30.07 -5.94 3.12
CA VAL A 73 -29.28 -4.82 2.61
C VAL A 73 -27.79 -5.11 2.79
N ILE A 74 -27.05 -5.10 1.68
CA ILE A 74 -25.60 -5.17 1.70
C ILE A 74 -25.05 -3.76 1.83
N SER A 75 -24.14 -3.55 2.79
CA SER A 75 -23.39 -2.31 2.93
C SER A 75 -21.92 -2.55 2.59
N LEU A 76 -21.42 -1.79 1.62
CA LEU A 76 -20.01 -1.75 1.22
C LEU A 76 -19.40 -0.46 1.75
N THR A 77 -18.45 -0.57 2.68
CA THR A 77 -17.76 0.59 3.26
C THR A 77 -16.35 0.67 2.72
N HIS A 78 -15.98 1.81 2.15
CA HIS A 78 -14.61 2.06 1.72
C HIS A 78 -13.74 2.29 2.95
N ASN A 79 -12.82 1.37 3.24
CA ASN A 79 -12.05 1.34 4.49
C ASN A 79 -10.56 1.69 4.28
N GLY A 80 -10.14 1.93 3.05
CA GLY A 80 -8.78 2.38 2.77
C GLY A 80 -8.44 2.38 1.28
N GLY A 81 -7.35 3.03 0.90
CA GLY A 81 -6.80 2.94 -0.44
C GLY A 81 -7.38 3.92 -1.47
N ASP A 82 -7.37 3.51 -2.74
CA ASP A 82 -7.69 4.34 -3.90
C ASP A 82 -9.20 4.61 -4.02
N THR A 83 -9.54 5.86 -4.36
CA THR A 83 -10.93 6.27 -4.63
C THR A 83 -11.44 5.66 -5.93
N LEU A 84 -12.65 5.09 -5.91
CA LEU A 84 -13.29 4.50 -7.09
C LEU A 84 -14.29 5.45 -7.73
N ALA A 85 -14.10 5.79 -9.00
CA ALA A 85 -15.05 6.61 -9.75
C ALA A 85 -16.37 5.86 -9.99
N LYS A 86 -17.51 6.57 -9.98
CA LYS A 86 -18.78 5.94 -10.37
C LYS A 86 -18.69 5.40 -11.80
N GLY A 87 -19.09 4.14 -11.96
CA GLY A 87 -19.06 3.44 -13.25
C GLY A 87 -17.74 2.74 -13.56
N SER A 88 -16.67 2.97 -12.78
CA SER A 88 -15.42 2.21 -12.91
C SER A 88 -15.48 0.84 -12.25
N PHE A 89 -16.56 0.53 -11.52
CA PHE A 89 -16.77 -0.76 -10.87
C PHE A 89 -18.25 -1.16 -10.88
N TYR A 90 -18.51 -2.43 -10.56
CA TYR A 90 -19.85 -2.97 -10.35
C TYR A 90 -19.85 -4.03 -9.24
N VAL A 91 -21.03 -4.30 -8.70
CA VAL A 91 -21.22 -5.23 -7.59
C VAL A 91 -22.02 -6.43 -8.07
N LEU A 92 -21.62 -7.63 -7.66
CA LEU A 92 -22.35 -8.87 -7.87
C LEU A 92 -22.81 -9.43 -6.53
N ALA A 93 -24.05 -9.90 -6.45
CA ALA A 93 -24.56 -10.73 -5.36
C ALA A 93 -24.93 -12.09 -5.96
N ASP A 94 -24.29 -13.17 -5.49
CA ASP A 94 -24.43 -14.53 -6.02
C ASP A 94 -24.25 -14.64 -7.54
N GLY A 95 -23.35 -13.80 -8.08
CA GLY A 95 -23.07 -13.71 -9.52
C GLY A 95 -24.05 -12.84 -10.32
N VAL A 96 -25.11 -12.32 -9.69
CA VAL A 96 -26.05 -11.39 -10.32
C VAL A 96 -25.59 -9.95 -10.11
N ARG A 97 -25.51 -9.19 -11.19
CA ARG A 97 -25.09 -7.78 -11.15
C ARG A 97 -26.18 -6.89 -10.55
N LEU A 98 -25.78 -6.01 -9.65
CA LEU A 98 -26.66 -5.03 -9.02
C LEU A 98 -26.64 -3.70 -9.78
N ASP A 99 -27.82 -3.15 -10.07
CA ASP A 99 -27.96 -2.09 -11.07
C ASP A 99 -27.75 -0.67 -10.55
N SER A 100 -27.76 -0.44 -9.23
CA SER A 100 -27.24 0.77 -8.55
C SER A 100 -27.44 0.65 -7.04
N PRO A 101 -26.64 1.34 -6.21
CA PRO A 101 -26.89 1.42 -4.79
C PRO A 101 -28.10 2.33 -4.50
N VAL A 102 -28.82 2.01 -3.43
CA VAL A 102 -29.99 2.73 -2.93
C VAL A 102 -29.58 4.04 -2.24
N SER A 103 -28.34 4.11 -1.73
CA SER A 103 -27.73 5.32 -1.19
C SER A 103 -26.31 5.53 -1.75
N TYR A 104 -26.02 6.76 -2.15
CA TYR A 104 -24.67 7.22 -2.50
C TYR A 104 -24.18 8.17 -1.40
N PRO A 105 -22.91 8.09 -0.97
CA PRO A 105 -22.35 9.07 -0.04
C PRO A 105 -22.34 10.45 -0.71
N GLY A 106 -22.77 11.47 0.04
CA GLY A 106 -22.99 12.82 -0.48
C GLY A 106 -21.70 13.48 -0.97
N GLY A 107 -21.67 13.80 -2.26
CA GLY A 107 -20.69 14.70 -2.89
C GLY A 107 -19.78 14.05 -3.94
N ALA A 108 -19.87 14.53 -5.18
CA ALA A 108 -18.96 14.31 -6.32
C ALA A 108 -18.94 12.94 -7.04
N GLY A 109 -19.79 11.97 -6.69
CA GLY A 109 -19.99 10.79 -7.54
C GLY A 109 -18.79 9.83 -7.61
N SER A 110 -17.86 9.92 -6.67
CA SER A 110 -16.79 8.95 -6.45
C SER A 110 -16.97 8.27 -5.09
N TRP A 111 -16.66 6.99 -4.99
CA TRP A 111 -16.66 6.23 -3.74
C TRP A 111 -15.26 6.27 -3.14
N SER A 112 -15.10 7.03 -2.06
CA SER A 112 -13.85 7.28 -1.34
C SER A 112 -13.97 6.85 0.12
N LEU A 113 -12.85 6.94 0.86
CA LEU A 113 -12.74 6.56 2.28
C LEU A 113 -13.92 7.02 3.14
N GLY A 114 -14.49 6.09 3.91
CA GLY A 114 -15.66 6.33 4.78
C GLY A 114 -16.99 6.34 4.03
N GLY A 115 -16.98 6.37 2.69
CA GLY A 115 -18.17 6.25 1.88
C GLY A 115 -18.80 4.86 2.02
N VAL A 116 -20.13 4.83 2.15
CA VAL A 116 -20.91 3.59 2.22
C VAL A 116 -21.84 3.50 1.02
N LEU A 117 -21.79 2.37 0.30
CA LEU A 117 -22.74 2.04 -0.75
C LEU A 117 -23.67 0.94 -0.23
N GLN A 118 -24.97 1.17 -0.34
CA GLN A 118 -25.97 0.20 0.10
C GLN A 118 -26.75 -0.36 -1.06
N TYR A 119 -26.93 -1.68 -1.10
CA TYR A 119 -27.72 -2.36 -2.11
C TYR A 119 -28.83 -3.16 -1.43
N ASP A 120 -30.07 -2.90 -1.85
CA ASP A 120 -31.20 -3.74 -1.48
C ASP A 120 -31.21 -4.98 -2.39
N VAL A 121 -31.06 -6.15 -1.76
CA VAL A 121 -31.01 -7.45 -2.43
C VAL A 121 -32.17 -8.36 -1.99
N GLY A 122 -33.08 -7.87 -1.14
CA GLY A 122 -34.28 -8.57 -0.67
C GLY A 122 -34.03 -9.75 0.28
N SER A 123 -32.93 -10.49 0.10
CA SER A 123 -32.47 -11.57 0.97
C SER A 123 -30.94 -11.59 1.02
N ALA A 124 -30.37 -11.99 2.16
CA ALA A 124 -28.94 -12.11 2.33
C ALA A 124 -28.32 -13.05 1.27
N PRO A 125 -27.40 -12.57 0.41
CA PRO A 125 -26.74 -13.42 -0.57
C PRO A 125 -25.70 -14.29 0.12
N GLU A 126 -25.29 -15.38 -0.54
CA GLU A 126 -24.17 -16.21 -0.06
C GLU A 126 -22.84 -15.49 -0.25
N ARG A 127 -22.69 -14.79 -1.38
CA ARG A 127 -21.44 -14.13 -1.80
C ARG A 127 -21.70 -12.76 -2.42
N VAL A 128 -20.86 -11.79 -2.05
CA VAL A 128 -20.80 -10.46 -2.66
C VAL A 128 -19.43 -10.18 -3.23
N GLN A 129 -19.39 -9.65 -4.45
CA GLN A 129 -18.16 -9.34 -5.16
C GLN A 129 -18.18 -7.91 -5.69
N VAL A 130 -17.05 -7.21 -5.56
CA VAL A 130 -16.83 -5.89 -6.16
C VAL A 130 -15.82 -6.04 -7.28
N VAL A 131 -16.19 -5.62 -8.48
CA VAL A 131 -15.38 -5.83 -9.69
C VAL A 131 -15.08 -4.48 -10.34
N TYR A 132 -13.81 -4.18 -10.52
CA TYR A 132 -13.31 -3.01 -11.25
C TYR A 132 -13.30 -3.28 -12.75
N ARG A 133 -13.58 -2.26 -13.56
CA ARG A 133 -13.50 -2.31 -15.01
C ARG A 133 -12.48 -1.27 -15.48
N SER A 134 -11.44 -1.75 -16.16
CA SER A 134 -10.46 -0.90 -16.85
C SER A 134 -10.58 -1.06 -18.37
N GLY A 135 -9.90 -0.19 -19.13
CA GLY A 135 -9.93 -0.17 -20.60
C GLY A 135 -9.55 -1.49 -21.30
N GLY A 136 -9.00 -2.48 -20.58
CA GLY A 136 -8.59 -3.79 -21.12
C GLY A 136 -9.25 -5.02 -20.48
N GLY A 137 -10.09 -4.88 -19.45
CA GLY A 137 -10.65 -6.04 -18.74
C GLY A 137 -11.42 -5.71 -17.45
N ALA A 138 -11.74 -6.75 -16.69
CA ALA A 138 -12.38 -6.66 -15.39
C ALA A 138 -11.53 -7.36 -14.32
N THR A 139 -11.40 -6.75 -13.14
CA THR A 139 -10.57 -7.25 -12.04
C THR A 139 -11.41 -7.30 -10.76
N LEU A 140 -11.37 -8.43 -10.06
CA LEU A 140 -12.02 -8.58 -8.76
C LEU A 140 -11.26 -7.77 -7.71
N LEU A 141 -11.94 -6.84 -7.04
CA LEU A 141 -11.40 -6.04 -5.95
C LEU A 141 -11.68 -6.65 -4.57
N LYS A 142 -12.88 -7.24 -4.40
CA LYS A 142 -13.33 -7.81 -3.12
C LYS A 142 -14.26 -8.99 -3.35
N SER A 143 -14.20 -10.01 -2.50
CA SER A 143 -15.16 -11.12 -2.48
C SER A 143 -15.45 -11.58 -1.06
N ALA A 144 -16.62 -11.24 -0.53
CA ALA A 144 -17.05 -11.67 0.79
C ALA A 144 -18.10 -12.78 0.71
N THR A 145 -18.02 -13.77 1.60
CA THR A 145 -19.07 -14.78 1.81
C THR A 145 -19.69 -14.64 3.20
N PHE A 146 -20.99 -14.88 3.31
CA PHE A 146 -21.75 -14.70 4.56
C PHE A 146 -22.06 -16.04 5.27
N SER A 147 -21.26 -17.08 5.02
CA SER A 147 -21.44 -18.41 5.61
C SER A 147 -21.10 -18.42 7.11
N GLY A 148 -22.10 -18.14 7.95
CA GLY A 148 -22.03 -18.18 9.41
C GLY A 148 -23.19 -17.44 10.06
N THR A 149 -23.66 -17.89 11.22
CA THR A 149 -24.76 -17.24 11.95
C THR A 149 -24.39 -15.79 12.28
N ALA A 150 -25.10 -14.84 11.66
CA ALA A 150 -24.99 -13.38 11.82
C ALA A 150 -23.65 -12.73 11.38
N GLY A 151 -23.37 -12.74 10.07
CA GLY A 151 -23.32 -11.47 9.30
C GLY A 151 -22.04 -10.62 9.29
N ALA A 152 -20.87 -11.14 9.65
CA ALA A 152 -19.59 -10.54 9.26
C ALA A 152 -18.98 -11.37 8.13
N GLY A 153 -18.74 -10.76 6.96
CA GLY A 153 -18.02 -11.43 5.88
C GLY A 153 -16.67 -11.93 6.41
N GLY A 154 -16.38 -13.21 6.22
CA GLY A 154 -15.10 -13.79 6.63
C GLY A 154 -13.91 -13.06 6.00
N PRO A 155 -12.70 -13.16 6.58
CA PRO A 155 -11.49 -12.55 6.01
C PRO A 155 -11.24 -13.06 4.58
N ASP A 156 -10.85 -12.16 3.67
CA ASP A 156 -10.53 -12.52 2.28
C ASP A 156 -9.34 -13.50 2.23
N ILE A 157 -9.46 -14.54 1.41
CA ILE A 157 -8.35 -15.39 0.99
C ILE A 157 -7.76 -14.78 -0.29
N PRO A 158 -6.45 -14.47 -0.35
CA PRO A 158 -5.81 -14.02 -1.59
C PRO A 158 -5.98 -15.07 -2.70
N ALA A 159 -6.32 -14.62 -3.91
CA ALA A 159 -6.43 -15.51 -5.06
C ALA A 159 -5.05 -16.10 -5.42
N GLY A 160 -4.88 -17.39 -5.12
CA GLY A 160 -3.94 -18.29 -5.81
C GLY A 160 -2.49 -17.81 -5.88
N GLY A 161 -1.81 -17.75 -4.74
CA GLY A 161 -0.36 -17.99 -4.68
C GLY A 161 -0.15 -19.48 -4.41
N GLU A 162 0.56 -20.18 -5.30
CA GLU A 162 1.08 -21.51 -5.01
C GLU A 162 2.11 -21.34 -3.88
N TRP A 163 1.71 -21.62 -2.64
CA TRP A 163 2.59 -21.56 -1.49
C TRP A 163 3.58 -22.71 -1.59
N VAL A 164 4.85 -22.39 -1.82
CA VAL A 164 5.93 -23.33 -1.62
C VAL A 164 6.02 -23.57 -0.11
N GLU A 165 5.72 -24.80 0.33
CA GLU A 165 5.93 -25.29 1.70
C GLU A 165 7.43 -25.37 2.03
N SER A 166 8.11 -24.23 2.06
CA SER A 166 9.49 -24.17 2.51
C SER A 166 9.59 -23.18 3.66
N GLU A 167 9.40 -23.71 4.87
CA GLU A 167 10.35 -23.61 6.01
C GLU A 167 9.70 -23.99 7.35
N LEU A 168 8.38 -24.09 7.42
CA LEU A 168 7.65 -24.54 8.62
C LEU A 168 6.82 -25.78 8.27
N ASN A 169 7.26 -26.95 8.73
CA ASN A 169 6.58 -28.25 8.52
C ASN A 169 5.29 -28.33 9.36
N ILE A 170 4.31 -27.50 9.04
CA ILE A 170 3.04 -27.38 9.75
C ILE A 170 1.91 -27.67 8.75
N SER A 171 1.24 -28.81 8.93
CA SER A 171 0.07 -29.21 8.15
C SER A 171 -1.16 -29.27 9.04
N PHE A 172 -2.30 -28.79 8.56
CA PHE A 172 -3.58 -28.82 9.27
C PHE A 172 -4.57 -29.68 8.50
N ASP A 173 -5.36 -30.49 9.21
CA ASP A 173 -6.35 -31.38 8.57
C ASP A 173 -7.63 -30.59 8.18
N THR A 174 -7.88 -29.45 8.85
CA THR A 174 -9.05 -28.59 8.62
C THR A 174 -8.71 -27.09 8.68
N ILE A 175 -9.59 -26.26 8.13
CA ILE A 175 -9.47 -24.79 8.18
C ILE A 175 -9.67 -24.28 9.61
N GLU A 176 -10.62 -24.86 10.34
CA GLU A 176 -10.93 -24.51 11.72
C GLU A 176 -9.74 -24.76 12.64
N GLU A 177 -9.02 -25.86 12.45
CA GLU A 177 -7.78 -26.18 13.18
C GLU A 177 -6.68 -25.16 12.87
N ARG A 178 -6.50 -24.80 11.60
CA ARG A 178 -5.55 -23.75 11.19
C ARG A 178 -5.89 -22.42 11.83
N GLU A 179 -7.16 -22.00 11.80
CA GLU A 179 -7.59 -20.72 12.36
C GLU A 179 -7.41 -20.70 13.88
N ALA A 180 -7.83 -21.75 14.57
CA ALA A 180 -7.59 -21.89 16.00
C ALA A 180 -6.09 -21.82 16.33
N TRP A 181 -5.24 -22.48 15.53
CA TRP A 181 -3.80 -22.42 15.69
C TRP A 181 -3.24 -21.01 15.45
N VAL A 182 -3.66 -20.30 14.38
CA VAL A 182 -3.21 -18.92 14.11
C VAL A 182 -3.60 -17.99 15.25
N VAL A 183 -4.83 -18.10 15.75
CA VAL A 183 -5.30 -17.31 16.89
C VAL A 183 -4.46 -17.63 18.14
N ASP A 184 -4.23 -18.91 18.42
CA ASP A 184 -3.43 -19.36 19.56
C ASP A 184 -1.98 -18.85 19.48
N GLN A 185 -1.36 -18.89 18.30
CA GLN A 185 -0.03 -18.34 18.09
C GLN A 185 -0.01 -16.83 18.30
N PHE A 186 -0.98 -16.10 17.76
CA PHE A 186 -1.05 -14.66 17.91
C PHE A 186 -1.28 -14.24 19.37
N VAL A 187 -2.20 -14.92 20.07
CA VAL A 187 -2.45 -14.72 21.49
C VAL A 187 -1.20 -15.03 22.31
N THR A 188 -0.58 -16.19 22.10
CA THR A 188 0.64 -16.59 22.81
C THR A 188 1.78 -15.58 22.60
N MET A 189 1.96 -15.10 21.35
CA MET A 189 2.96 -14.07 21.05
C MET A 189 2.66 -12.76 21.78
N LEU A 190 1.42 -12.29 21.77
CA LEU A 190 1.06 -11.04 22.46
C LEU A 190 1.14 -11.18 23.98
N GLU A 191 0.68 -12.29 24.55
CA GLU A 191 0.77 -12.55 25.99
C GLU A 191 2.23 -12.64 26.44
N GLY A 192 3.12 -13.18 25.62
CA GLY A 192 4.55 -13.30 25.93
C GLY A 192 5.40 -12.07 25.64
N ASN A 193 4.94 -11.16 24.77
CA ASN A 193 5.77 -10.07 24.22
C ASN A 193 5.15 -8.68 24.35
N SER A 194 4.21 -8.47 25.28
CA SER A 194 3.58 -7.16 25.45
C SER A 194 3.57 -6.67 26.89
N ILE A 195 3.59 -5.35 27.00
CA ILE A 195 3.40 -4.59 28.23
C ILE A 195 2.08 -3.85 28.07
N TYR A 196 1.19 -4.00 29.04
CA TYR A 196 -0.02 -3.18 29.14
C TYR A 196 0.11 -2.25 30.34
N LEU A 197 0.00 -0.96 30.12
CA LEU A 197 -0.04 0.05 31.17
C LEU A 197 -1.22 0.97 30.95
N SER A 198 -2.10 1.05 31.95
CA SER A 198 -3.17 2.03 32.02
C SER A 198 -3.11 2.81 33.32
N GLN A 199 -3.25 4.13 33.25
CA GLN A 199 -3.41 4.98 34.42
C GLN A 199 -4.59 5.93 34.27
N ASN A 200 -5.46 5.92 35.28
CA ASN A 200 -6.63 6.79 35.32
C ASN A 200 -6.28 8.13 35.99
N VAL A 201 -6.14 9.17 35.17
CA VAL A 201 -5.79 10.53 35.60
C VAL A 201 -7.00 11.49 35.65
N TRP A 202 -8.23 10.99 35.86
CA TRP A 202 -9.50 11.75 35.75
C TRP A 202 -9.69 13.02 36.60
N ASN A 203 -8.70 13.48 37.37
CA ASN A 203 -8.86 14.63 38.26
C ASN A 203 -7.88 15.77 37.91
N ASN A 204 -8.46 16.95 37.61
CA ASN A 204 -7.81 18.27 37.43
C ASN A 204 -7.18 18.63 36.06
N GLY A 205 -7.61 18.00 34.96
CA GLY A 205 -7.60 18.70 33.66
C GLY A 205 -6.32 18.62 32.83
N LYS A 206 -5.26 17.92 33.28
CA LYS A 206 -4.01 17.72 32.51
C LYS A 206 -3.34 16.39 32.81
N SER A 207 -2.92 15.67 31.77
CA SER A 207 -1.98 14.56 31.88
C SER A 207 -0.62 15.12 32.27
N ASP A 208 -0.04 14.63 33.37
CA ASP A 208 1.31 15.01 33.80
C ASP A 208 2.35 13.97 33.35
N TRP A 209 2.02 13.18 32.31
CA TRP A 209 2.98 12.27 31.70
C TRP A 209 4.04 13.07 30.94
N GLY A 210 5.30 12.81 31.26
CA GLY A 210 6.44 13.31 30.50
C GLY A 210 6.77 12.34 29.38
N CYS A 211 6.85 12.85 28.15
CA CYS A 211 7.34 12.08 27.00
C CYS A 211 8.46 12.86 26.31
N SER A 212 9.60 12.20 26.11
CA SER A 212 10.81 12.78 25.50
C SER A 212 11.57 11.73 24.69
N GLY A 213 12.52 12.16 23.85
CA GLY A 213 13.30 11.28 22.99
C GLY A 213 12.86 11.38 21.53
N SER A 214 13.03 10.32 20.75
CA SER A 214 12.56 10.28 19.37
C SER A 214 12.29 8.87 18.86
N PHE A 215 11.40 8.79 17.88
CA PHE A 215 11.25 7.65 16.98
C PHE A 215 11.97 7.92 15.67
N GLU A 216 12.65 6.92 15.13
CA GLU A 216 13.33 7.01 13.84
C GLU A 216 13.09 5.76 13.00
N PHE A 217 12.87 5.98 11.71
CA PHE A 217 12.49 4.98 10.73
C PHE A 217 13.30 5.15 9.45
N THR A 218 13.92 4.08 8.96
CA THR A 218 14.38 4.00 7.57
C THR A 218 13.25 3.49 6.69
N LEU A 219 12.76 4.32 5.77
CA LEU A 219 11.58 4.02 4.98
C LEU A 219 11.90 3.18 3.75
N ASN A 220 11.08 2.16 3.49
CA ASN A 220 11.24 1.26 2.34
C ASN A 220 10.36 1.64 1.14
N ASP A 221 9.45 2.59 1.34
CA ASP A 221 8.44 3.01 0.38
C ASP A 221 8.52 4.51 0.04
N SER A 222 7.73 4.96 -0.94
CA SER A 222 7.62 6.37 -1.35
C SER A 222 6.21 6.95 -1.18
N LYS A 223 5.37 6.28 -0.39
CA LYS A 223 3.98 6.63 -0.08
C LYS A 223 3.83 7.18 1.33
N THR A 224 4.82 6.97 2.21
CA THR A 224 4.85 7.48 3.58
C THR A 224 4.76 9.00 3.61
N TYR A 225 3.87 9.51 4.46
CA TYR A 225 3.66 10.94 4.65
C TYR A 225 3.23 11.28 6.08
N LEU A 226 3.49 12.51 6.48
CA LEU A 226 2.97 13.12 7.70
C LEU A 226 2.20 14.39 7.37
N GLU A 227 1.00 14.53 7.92
CA GLU A 227 0.21 15.75 7.87
C GLU A 227 0.54 16.60 9.08
N LEU A 228 1.07 17.77 8.80
CA LEU A 228 1.37 18.80 9.79
C LEU A 228 0.29 19.87 9.74
N ALA A 229 0.21 20.69 10.78
CA ALA A 229 -0.84 21.70 10.95
C ALA A 229 -1.15 22.56 9.70
N THR A 230 -0.17 22.80 8.82
CA THR A 230 -0.35 23.60 7.60
C THR A 230 0.22 22.97 6.33
N ASP A 231 0.88 21.82 6.42
CA ASP A 231 1.63 21.25 5.29
C ASP A 231 1.70 19.73 5.37
N GLN A 232 1.97 19.06 4.24
CA GLN A 232 2.20 17.63 4.20
C GLN A 232 3.66 17.37 3.84
N VAL A 233 4.34 16.61 4.69
CA VAL A 233 5.70 16.12 4.41
C VAL A 233 5.60 14.73 3.83
N THR A 234 6.06 14.57 2.59
CA THR A 234 6.16 13.27 1.92
C THR A 234 7.59 12.75 1.97
N PHE A 235 7.71 11.44 1.99
CA PHE A 235 8.99 10.74 2.08
C PHE A 235 9.18 9.83 0.86
N ALA A 236 10.42 9.74 0.41
CA ALA A 236 10.86 8.83 -0.62
C ALA A 236 11.49 7.58 0.02
N LYS A 237 11.64 6.54 -0.81
CA LYS A 237 12.34 5.33 -0.40
C LYS A 237 13.77 5.64 0.06
N ASN A 238 14.18 5.02 1.15
CA ASN A 238 15.43 5.20 1.88
C ASN A 238 15.56 6.54 2.62
N ASP A 239 14.53 7.38 2.66
CA ASP A 239 14.54 8.53 3.56
C ASP A 239 14.47 8.05 5.01
N VAL A 240 15.19 8.76 5.88
CA VAL A 240 15.11 8.61 7.33
C VAL A 240 14.10 9.60 7.87
N LEU A 241 12.97 9.09 8.37
CA LEU A 241 11.98 9.85 9.10
C LEU A 241 12.34 9.82 10.59
N ARG A 242 12.46 10.99 11.23
CA ARG A 242 12.58 11.08 12.69
C ARG A 242 11.52 12.01 13.27
N ILE A 243 10.84 11.54 14.31
CA ILE A 243 9.87 12.30 15.11
C ILE A 243 10.50 12.54 16.49
N GLY A 244 10.94 13.77 16.73
CA GLY A 244 11.52 14.22 18.00
C GLY A 244 10.46 14.77 18.96
N LEU A 245 10.53 14.39 20.22
CA LEU A 245 9.55 14.74 21.26
C LEU A 245 10.12 15.84 22.16
N THR A 246 9.42 16.98 22.26
CA THR A 246 9.96 18.20 22.89
C THR A 246 9.56 18.38 24.36
N GLY A 247 9.37 17.27 25.09
CA GLY A 247 9.38 17.25 26.56
C GLY A 247 8.02 17.36 27.26
N LYS A 248 6.93 17.49 26.49
CA LYS A 248 5.51 17.28 26.90
C LYS A 248 4.66 16.90 25.68
N SER A 249 5.15 15.98 24.87
CA SER A 249 4.45 15.60 23.65
C SER A 249 3.22 14.77 23.99
N ALA A 250 2.06 15.23 23.54
CA ALA A 250 0.84 14.40 23.51
C ALA A 250 0.86 13.59 22.23
N MET A 251 0.56 12.29 22.30
CA MET A 251 0.78 11.37 21.19
C MET A 251 -0.25 10.27 21.16
N ARG A 252 -0.75 9.98 19.96
CA ARG A 252 -1.57 8.81 19.65
C ARG A 252 -0.92 8.06 18.51
N PHE A 253 -0.27 6.96 18.86
CA PHE A 253 0.31 6.03 17.90
C PHE A 253 -0.47 4.73 17.91
N PHE A 254 -0.78 4.27 16.72
CA PHE A 254 -1.31 2.95 16.48
C PHE A 254 -0.46 2.31 15.40
N ALA A 255 0.09 1.12 15.65
CA ALA A 255 0.88 0.38 14.69
C ALA A 255 0.49 -1.09 14.72
N ILE A 256 0.23 -1.65 13.53
CA ILE A 256 0.12 -3.09 13.31
C ILE A 256 1.00 -3.46 12.11
N GLY A 257 1.88 -4.44 12.28
CA GLY A 257 2.83 -4.82 11.24
C GLY A 257 3.80 -3.70 10.88
N HIS A 258 4.54 -3.92 9.79
CA HIS A 258 5.58 -2.99 9.32
C HIS A 258 5.03 -1.76 8.56
N GLY A 259 3.70 -1.63 8.43
CA GLY A 259 3.07 -0.61 7.56
C GLY A 259 1.72 -0.06 8.03
N GLY A 260 1.25 -0.49 9.20
CA GLY A 260 -0.03 -0.07 9.77
C GLY A 260 0.08 1.10 10.73
N TRP A 261 1.06 1.99 10.55
CA TRP A 261 1.28 3.10 11.49
C TRP A 261 0.33 4.26 11.20
N HIS A 262 -0.35 4.72 12.24
CA HIS A 262 -1.13 5.95 12.27
C HIS A 262 -0.66 6.81 13.45
N ILE A 263 -0.44 8.09 13.16
CA ILE A 263 0.31 9.00 14.05
C ILE A 263 -0.45 10.32 14.17
N SER A 264 -0.76 10.71 15.40
CA SER A 264 -1.07 12.09 15.76
C SER A 264 -0.21 12.50 16.96
N ALA A 265 0.38 13.69 16.91
CA ALA A 265 1.24 14.16 17.99
C ALA A 265 1.28 15.68 18.08
N ALA A 266 1.47 16.23 19.27
CA ALA A 266 1.73 17.64 19.50
C ALA A 266 3.09 17.83 20.20
N ASN A 267 3.66 19.02 20.07
CA ASN A 267 4.99 19.36 20.59
C ASN A 267 6.07 18.42 20.04
N VAL A 268 6.11 18.26 18.72
CA VAL A 268 7.09 17.40 18.04
C VAL A 268 7.87 18.15 16.98
N ASP A 269 9.09 17.69 16.72
CA ASP A 269 9.91 18.09 15.60
C ASP A 269 9.97 16.94 14.59
N VAL A 270 9.65 17.23 13.33
CA VAL A 270 9.73 16.24 12.24
C VAL A 270 10.95 16.52 11.40
N TYR A 271 11.81 15.50 11.28
CA TYR A 271 13.03 15.55 10.48
C TYR A 271 12.93 14.56 9.33
N LYS A 272 13.49 14.98 8.19
CA LYS A 272 13.71 14.16 7.00
C LYS A 272 15.20 14.15 6.70
N ASN A 273 15.84 12.99 6.75
CA ASN A 273 17.28 12.84 6.53
C ASN A 273 18.12 13.78 7.44
N GLY A 274 17.71 13.93 8.70
CA GLY A 274 18.34 14.83 9.67
C GLY A 274 18.03 16.32 9.50
N VAL A 275 17.28 16.72 8.46
CA VAL A 275 16.88 18.11 8.23
C VAL A 275 15.49 18.34 8.80
N LEU A 276 15.36 19.32 9.70
CA LEU A 276 14.07 19.73 10.26
C LEU A 276 13.14 20.20 9.14
N GLN A 277 11.99 19.55 9.03
CA GLN A 277 10.92 19.94 8.11
C GLN A 277 9.95 20.89 8.79
N ASN A 278 9.59 20.60 10.04
CA ASN A 278 8.64 21.41 10.80
C ASN A 278 8.68 21.08 12.30
N SER A 279 8.15 21.99 13.10
CA SER A 279 7.94 21.85 14.54
C SER A 279 6.48 22.20 14.87
N GLY A 280 5.82 21.38 15.69
CA GLY A 280 4.46 21.65 16.15
C GLY A 280 3.62 20.39 16.29
N THR A 281 2.56 20.31 15.48
CA THR A 281 1.55 19.26 15.55
C THR A 281 1.51 18.43 14.27
N ILE A 282 1.51 17.12 14.42
CA ILE A 282 1.14 16.13 13.42
C ILE A 282 -0.37 15.84 13.61
N SER A 283 -1.19 16.23 12.64
CA SER A 283 -2.63 15.99 12.65
C SER A 283 -3.00 14.58 12.20
N GLY A 284 -2.12 13.95 11.41
CA GLY A 284 -2.30 12.61 10.86
C GLY A 284 -1.04 12.18 10.12
N GLY A 285 -1.00 10.93 9.67
CA GLY A 285 0.12 10.43 8.89
C GLY A 285 0.13 8.92 8.83
N ARG A 286 0.85 8.39 7.84
CA ARG A 286 0.96 6.94 7.61
C ARG A 286 2.37 6.56 7.22
N ILE A 287 2.89 5.52 7.87
CA ILE A 287 4.14 4.84 7.49
C ILE A 287 3.74 3.49 6.90
N TYR A 288 4.05 3.27 5.62
CA TYR A 288 3.62 2.08 4.88
C TYR A 288 4.61 0.93 4.90
N ASP A 289 5.91 1.22 4.98
CA ASP A 289 6.95 0.19 5.09
C ASP A 289 8.26 0.80 5.64
N TYR A 290 8.92 0.09 6.57
CA TYR A 290 10.22 0.47 7.13
C TYR A 290 11.06 -0.76 7.49
N SER A 291 12.38 -0.61 7.48
CA SER A 291 13.33 -1.66 7.90
C SER A 291 13.87 -1.41 9.30
N ASP A 292 14.39 -0.21 9.53
CA ASP A 292 15.17 0.11 10.73
C ASP A 292 14.36 1.05 11.61
N PHE A 293 13.65 0.46 12.57
CA PHE A 293 13.01 1.20 13.65
C PHE A 293 13.96 1.34 14.82
N SER A 294 14.17 2.59 15.26
CA SER A 294 14.85 2.87 16.52
C SER A 294 14.04 3.85 17.36
N SER A 295 14.12 3.67 18.67
CA SER A 295 13.46 4.52 19.63
C SER A 295 14.48 4.94 20.69
N SER A 296 14.30 6.15 21.20
CA SER A 296 14.94 6.62 22.43
C SER A 296 13.87 7.16 23.39
N VAL A 297 12.61 6.82 23.11
CA VAL A 297 11.49 7.45 23.80
C VAL A 297 11.43 6.98 25.22
N VAL A 298 11.39 7.97 26.11
CA VAL A 298 11.21 7.80 27.54
C VAL A 298 9.84 8.36 27.90
N ILE A 299 9.00 7.49 28.47
CA ILE A 299 7.71 7.86 29.04
C ILE A 299 7.82 7.74 30.55
N THR A 300 7.50 8.81 31.27
CA THR A 300 7.52 8.83 32.73
C THR A 300 6.18 9.31 33.27
N SER A 301 5.55 8.50 34.13
CA SER A 301 4.38 8.92 34.88
C SER A 301 4.77 9.84 36.02
N SER A 302 3.84 10.69 36.45
CA SER A 302 4.05 11.64 37.55
C SER A 302 3.93 10.95 38.92
N GLU A 303 4.48 11.58 39.95
CA GLU A 303 4.33 11.18 41.35
C GLU A 303 2.92 11.50 41.88
N LYS A 304 1.90 10.79 41.38
CA LYS A 304 0.50 10.96 41.75
C LYS A 304 -0.10 9.62 42.12
N SER A 305 -0.90 9.61 43.19
CA SER A 305 -1.69 8.43 43.56
C SER A 305 -2.87 8.29 42.61
N VAL A 306 -2.77 7.37 41.64
CA VAL A 306 -3.79 7.12 40.63
C VAL A 306 -4.07 5.62 40.49
N GLN A 307 -5.29 5.28 40.08
CA GLN A 307 -5.62 3.90 39.72
C GLN A 307 -4.76 3.48 38.54
N THR A 308 -3.96 2.44 38.74
CA THR A 308 -3.00 1.91 37.78
C THR A 308 -3.24 0.43 37.57
N GLU A 309 -3.32 0.03 36.31
CA GLU A 309 -3.30 -1.35 35.88
C GLU A 309 -2.03 -1.56 35.05
N TYR A 310 -1.20 -2.51 35.48
CA TYR A 310 0.10 -2.73 34.86
C TYR A 310 0.41 -4.22 34.75
N TYR A 311 0.68 -4.65 33.52
CA TYR A 311 0.99 -6.02 33.16
C TYR A 311 2.24 -6.06 32.29
N VAL A 312 3.11 -7.03 32.56
CA VAL A 312 4.27 -7.35 31.72
C VAL A 312 4.16 -8.81 31.37
N ASN A 313 4.10 -9.12 30.07
CA ASN A 313 3.97 -10.47 29.55
C ASN A 313 2.84 -11.25 30.26
N ASN A 314 1.63 -10.66 30.23
CA ASN A 314 0.41 -11.16 30.89
C ASN A 314 0.49 -11.36 32.41
N THR A 315 1.59 -10.96 33.05
CA THR A 315 1.74 -11.00 34.50
C THR A 315 1.32 -9.67 35.10
N GLN A 316 0.25 -9.67 35.92
CA GLN A 316 -0.21 -8.48 36.62
C GLN A 316 0.80 -8.09 37.71
N LEU A 317 1.36 -6.88 37.60
CA LEU A 317 2.32 -6.33 38.56
C LEU A 317 1.68 -5.27 39.46
N ILE A 318 0.75 -4.48 38.91
CA ILE A 318 0.01 -3.46 39.66
C ILE A 318 -1.47 -3.55 39.29
N ASN A 319 -2.33 -3.50 40.31
CA ASN A 319 -3.77 -3.37 40.18
C ASN A 319 -4.33 -2.62 41.38
N GLY A 320 -4.48 -1.31 41.23
CA GLY A 320 -4.94 -0.44 42.31
C GLY A 320 -4.28 0.93 42.31
N MET A 321 -4.37 1.62 43.43
CA MET A 321 -3.73 2.92 43.61
C MET A 321 -2.21 2.78 43.63
N TRP A 322 -1.53 3.49 42.74
CA TRP A 322 -0.07 3.55 42.66
C TRP A 322 0.40 5.00 42.67
N SER A 323 1.51 5.29 43.35
CA SER A 323 1.99 6.67 43.56
C SER A 323 3.43 6.93 43.14
N ALA A 324 4.18 5.89 42.76
CA ALA A 324 5.55 6.04 42.28
C ALA A 324 5.58 6.26 40.77
N PRO A 325 6.58 6.98 40.24
CA PRO A 325 6.69 7.22 38.81
C PRO A 325 7.13 5.93 38.11
N ILE A 326 6.41 5.51 37.08
CA ILE A 326 6.80 4.41 36.19
C ILE A 326 7.53 5.02 35.00
N THR A 327 8.74 4.52 34.72
CA THR A 327 9.52 4.98 33.57
C THR A 327 9.73 3.84 32.58
N LEU A 328 9.28 4.05 31.35
CA LEU A 328 9.46 3.17 30.20
C LEU A 328 10.55 3.76 29.31
N THR A 329 11.58 2.99 28.97
CA THR A 329 12.69 3.46 28.13
C THR A 329 12.80 2.65 26.86
N ASN A 330 13.04 3.36 25.74
CA ASN A 330 13.20 2.77 24.41
C ASN A 330 11.98 1.93 24.01
N ILE A 331 10.81 2.57 24.04
CA ILE A 331 9.55 1.91 23.70
C ILE A 331 9.51 1.55 22.22
N LYS A 332 8.95 0.38 21.92
CA LYS A 332 8.89 -0.22 20.59
C LYS A 332 7.60 -1.03 20.43
N PRO A 333 7.18 -1.36 19.20
CA PRO A 333 6.12 -2.34 19.00
C PRO A 333 6.48 -3.70 19.62
N ALA A 334 5.48 -4.39 20.16
CA ALA A 334 5.56 -5.81 20.53
C ALA A 334 5.68 -6.67 19.26
N ASP A 335 6.43 -7.76 19.25
CA ASP A 335 6.55 -8.69 18.10
C ASP A 335 5.27 -9.55 17.99
N PRO A 336 4.59 -9.71 16.82
CA PRO A 336 4.97 -9.44 15.42
C PRO A 336 4.71 -8.01 14.88
N THR A 337 4.68 -7.00 15.74
CA THR A 337 4.49 -5.55 15.52
C THR A 337 3.09 -5.07 15.91
N LEU A 338 2.80 -4.97 17.20
CA LEU A 338 1.66 -4.23 17.76
C LEU A 338 2.16 -3.09 18.66
N MET A 339 1.72 -1.88 18.39
CA MET A 339 1.91 -0.75 19.30
C MET A 339 0.62 0.05 19.41
N ILE A 340 0.16 0.27 20.63
CA ILE A 340 -0.87 1.26 20.94
C ILE A 340 -0.27 2.18 21.98
N LEU A 341 -0.18 3.46 21.68
CA LEU A 341 0.27 4.46 22.62
C LEU A 341 -0.70 5.61 22.56
N ASP A 342 -1.37 5.89 23.68
CA ASP A 342 -2.18 7.08 23.86
C ASP A 342 -1.68 7.81 25.10
N ILE A 343 -1.04 8.95 24.88
CA ILE A 343 -0.70 9.94 25.88
C ILE A 343 -1.50 11.19 25.53
N SER A 344 -2.70 11.31 26.08
CA SER A 344 -3.57 12.47 25.89
C SER A 344 -4.02 13.09 27.20
N ASP A 345 -4.37 14.36 27.15
CA ASP A 345 -4.94 15.07 28.29
C ASP A 345 -6.37 14.58 28.56
N ASN A 346 -6.69 14.35 29.84
CA ASN A 346 -8.03 13.97 30.35
C ASN A 346 -8.54 12.57 29.99
N ASP A 347 -7.81 11.82 29.18
CA ASP A 347 -8.07 10.41 28.95
C ASP A 347 -7.10 9.56 29.79
N PRO A 348 -7.46 8.31 30.11
CA PRO A 348 -6.49 7.40 30.67
C PRO A 348 -5.35 7.21 29.66
N CYS A 349 -4.12 7.21 30.15
CA CYS A 349 -2.97 6.96 29.29
C CYS A 349 -2.83 5.45 29.11
N TYR A 350 -2.59 5.02 27.87
CA TYR A 350 -2.49 3.61 27.51
C TYR A 350 -1.21 3.34 26.75
N PHE A 351 -0.53 2.26 27.10
CA PHE A 351 0.56 1.71 26.31
C PHE A 351 0.40 0.20 26.16
N ILE A 352 0.46 -0.26 24.92
CA ILE A 352 0.64 -1.66 24.51
C ILE A 352 1.86 -1.69 23.60
N GLY A 353 2.86 -2.50 23.95
CA GLY A 353 4.07 -2.67 23.16
C GLY A 353 5.17 -3.35 23.97
N ALA A 354 6.41 -3.17 23.54
CA ALA A 354 7.60 -3.64 24.23
C ALA A 354 8.51 -2.46 24.59
N VAL A 355 9.43 -2.68 25.52
CA VAL A 355 10.41 -1.67 25.98
C VAL A 355 11.73 -2.35 26.25
N GLU A 356 12.82 -1.58 26.33
CA GLU A 356 14.13 -2.13 26.69
C GLU A 356 14.30 -2.22 28.21
N SER A 357 13.83 -1.21 28.95
CA SER A 357 13.89 -1.20 30.40
C SER A 357 12.72 -0.47 31.04
N ILE A 358 12.40 -0.91 32.25
CA ILE A 358 11.27 -0.42 33.05
C ILE A 358 11.80 -0.20 34.47
N THR A 359 11.43 0.92 35.08
CA THR A 359 11.72 1.20 36.49
C THR A 359 10.50 1.79 37.20
N GLY A 360 10.49 1.73 38.54
CA GLY A 360 9.44 2.38 39.35
C GLY A 360 8.19 1.53 39.60
N TYR A 361 8.33 0.21 39.62
CA TYR A 361 7.30 -0.78 39.98
C TYR A 361 7.90 -1.84 40.94
N PRO A 362 7.06 -2.64 41.64
CA PRO A 362 7.50 -3.59 42.68
C PRO A 362 8.47 -4.68 42.22
#